data_AF-A0A519QR82-F1
#
_entry.id   AF-A0A519QR82-F1
#
_cell.length_a   1.000
_cell.length_b   1.000
_cell.length_c   1.000
_cell.angle_alpha   90.00
_cell.angle_beta   90.00
_cell.angle_gamma   90.00
#
_symmetry.space_group_name_H-M   'P 1'
#
loop_
_entity.id
_entity.type
_entity.pdbx_description
1 polymer ?
#
loop_
_entity_poly.entity_id
_entity_poly.type
_entity_poly.pdbx_seq_one_letter_code
_entity_poly.pdbx_strand_id
1 'polypeptide(L)'
;MNRAALAILLTLAVPAPLALAQSSTVQGQVRKDMKAGAVRPLREIEQRILPTMPGMEYLGPEYDPAALVYRLKFIRQGRVVFVDVDARSGTIISQSR
;
A
#
# COMPACT_ATOMS: atom_id res chain seq x y z
N MET A 1 17.90 -56.44 -31.91
CA MET A 1 16.62 -56.51 -31.17
C MET A 1 16.70 -55.59 -29.96
N ASN A 2 15.74 -54.64 -29.87
CA ASN A 2 15.24 -53.96 -28.66
C ASN A 2 16.15 -52.84 -28.09
N ARG A 3 15.95 -51.57 -28.47
CA ARG A 3 14.96 -50.58 -27.97
C ARG A 3 15.09 -50.28 -26.46
N ALA A 4 15.67 -49.13 -26.12
CA ALA A 4 15.35 -48.42 -24.88
C ALA A 4 15.47 -46.90 -25.12
N ALA A 5 14.31 -46.25 -25.08
CA ALA A 5 14.13 -44.81 -25.24
C ALA A 5 14.40 -44.11 -23.91
N LEU A 6 15.09 -42.97 -23.93
CA LEU A 6 15.17 -42.07 -22.78
C LEU A 6 14.58 -40.72 -23.20
N ALA A 7 13.31 -40.51 -22.82
CA ALA A 7 12.58 -39.28 -23.06
C ALA A 7 13.05 -38.22 -22.05
N ILE A 8 13.61 -37.12 -22.56
CA ILE A 8 13.95 -35.93 -21.79
C ILE A 8 12.66 -35.17 -21.53
N LEU A 9 12.27 -35.09 -20.25
CA LEU A 9 11.11 -34.36 -19.76
C LEU A 9 11.40 -32.85 -19.87
N LEU A 10 10.77 -32.17 -20.82
CA LEU A 10 10.82 -30.72 -20.96
C LEU A 10 9.92 -30.10 -19.86
N THR A 11 10.53 -29.47 -18.86
CA THR A 11 9.83 -28.68 -17.84
C THR A 11 9.16 -27.46 -18.48
N LEU A 12 7.83 -27.41 -18.49
CA LEU A 12 7.07 -26.23 -18.85
C LEU A 12 7.28 -25.12 -17.80
N ALA A 13 7.90 -24.01 -18.21
CA ALA A 13 7.84 -22.77 -17.47
C ALA A 13 6.46 -22.11 -17.70
N VAL A 14 5.65 -22.03 -16.66
CA VAL A 14 4.35 -21.34 -16.67
C VAL A 14 4.60 -19.85 -16.38
N PRO A 15 4.25 -18.91 -17.28
CA PRO A 15 4.27 -17.49 -16.94
C PRO A 15 3.05 -17.16 -16.07
N ALA A 16 3.27 -16.81 -14.81
CA ALA A 16 2.22 -16.27 -13.95
C ALA A 16 1.92 -14.81 -14.36
N PRO A 17 0.66 -14.43 -14.66
CA PRO A 17 0.32 -13.05 -14.96
C PRO A 17 0.38 -12.19 -13.69
N LEU A 18 1.03 -11.04 -13.87
CA LEU A 18 1.45 -10.05 -12.89
C LEU A 18 0.27 -9.32 -12.21
N ALA A 19 0.51 -8.93 -10.96
CA ALA A 19 -0.39 -8.25 -10.04
C ALA A 19 -0.84 -6.84 -10.49
N LEU A 20 -1.79 -6.76 -11.44
CA LEU A 20 -2.36 -5.49 -11.92
C LEU A 20 -3.74 -5.14 -11.35
N ALA A 21 -4.30 -5.97 -10.44
CA ALA A 21 -5.70 -5.84 -9.97
C ALA A 21 -5.88 -5.18 -8.59
N GLN A 22 -4.82 -5.09 -7.77
CA GLN A 22 -4.95 -4.61 -6.38
C GLN A 22 -5.05 -3.08 -6.27
N SER A 23 -4.28 -2.33 -7.05
CA SER A 23 -4.24 -0.86 -6.99
C SER A 23 -5.55 -0.20 -7.46
N SER A 24 -6.21 -0.75 -8.48
CA SER A 24 -7.50 -0.28 -8.98
C SER A 24 -8.62 -0.43 -7.94
N THR A 25 -8.59 -1.54 -7.19
CA THR A 25 -9.62 -1.85 -6.18
C THR A 25 -9.46 -0.94 -4.95
N VAL A 26 -8.24 -0.75 -4.45
CA VAL A 26 -7.97 0.13 -3.30
C VAL A 26 -8.37 1.58 -3.62
N GLN A 27 -7.96 2.12 -4.78
CA GLN A 27 -8.38 3.47 -5.18
C GLN A 27 -9.90 3.59 -5.37
N GLY A 28 -10.54 2.55 -5.90
CA GLY A 28 -11.99 2.50 -6.04
C GLY A 28 -12.71 2.57 -4.69
N GLN A 29 -12.21 1.82 -3.70
CA GLN A 29 -12.77 1.79 -2.36
C GLN A 29 -12.57 3.12 -1.62
N VAL A 30 -11.37 3.69 -1.68
CA VAL A 30 -11.06 5.03 -1.17
C VAL A 30 -12.07 6.08 -1.68
N ARG A 31 -12.37 6.06 -2.98
CA ARG A 31 -13.34 6.99 -3.58
C ARG A 31 -14.77 6.72 -3.11
N LYS A 32 -15.17 5.47 -2.92
CA LYS A 32 -16.50 5.11 -2.39
C LYS A 32 -16.65 5.57 -0.94
N ASP A 33 -15.65 5.31 -0.10
CA ASP A 33 -15.67 5.65 1.32
C ASP A 33 -15.68 7.18 1.51
N MET A 34 -14.92 7.93 0.69
CA MET A 34 -15.00 9.39 0.65
C MET A 34 -16.39 9.89 0.23
N LYS A 35 -16.99 9.31 -0.83
CA LYS A 35 -18.34 9.70 -1.27
C LYS A 35 -19.41 9.41 -0.21
N ALA A 36 -19.21 8.37 0.59
CA ALA A 36 -20.08 8.02 1.70
C ALA A 36 -19.85 8.88 2.96
N GLY A 37 -18.90 9.83 2.94
CA GLY A 37 -18.52 10.62 4.11
C GLY A 37 -17.86 9.80 5.22
N ALA A 38 -17.41 8.58 4.90
CA ALA A 38 -16.85 7.66 5.87
C ALA A 38 -15.40 7.98 6.22
N VAL A 39 -14.66 8.68 5.36
CA VAL A 39 -13.25 9.07 5.56
C VAL A 39 -12.97 10.47 5.04
N ARG A 40 -11.97 11.13 5.63
CA ARG A 40 -11.43 12.40 5.15
C ARG A 40 -10.60 12.19 3.88
N PRO A 41 -10.55 13.18 2.98
CA PRO A 41 -9.70 13.12 1.81
C PRO A 41 -8.23 13.08 2.22
N LEU A 42 -7.45 12.24 1.54
CA LEU A 42 -6.01 12.11 1.75
C LEU A 42 -5.27 13.46 1.82
N ARG A 43 -5.62 14.41 0.96
CA ARG A 43 -4.98 15.74 0.96
C ARG A 43 -5.14 16.49 2.28
N GLU A 44 -6.29 16.34 2.93
CA GLU A 44 -6.54 16.97 4.23
C GLU A 44 -5.76 16.29 5.36
N ILE A 45 -5.61 14.96 5.27
CA ILE A 45 -4.75 14.19 6.16
C ILE A 45 -3.29 14.66 6.01
N GLU A 46 -2.79 14.75 4.78
CA GLU A 46 -1.43 15.22 4.49
C GLU A 46 -1.20 16.65 4.99
N GLN A 47 -2.13 17.58 4.74
CA GLN A 47 -2.03 18.97 5.23
C GLN A 47 -1.93 19.06 6.76
N ARG A 48 -2.55 18.13 7.48
CA ARG A 48 -2.48 18.08 8.95
C ARG A 48 -1.18 17.45 9.45
N ILE A 49 -0.70 16.39 8.81
CA ILE A 49 0.40 15.57 9.33
C ILE A 49 1.77 16.03 8.83
N LEU A 50 1.89 16.47 7.57
CA LEU A 50 3.19 16.86 7.02
C LEU A 50 3.89 17.98 7.83
N PRO A 51 3.20 19.02 8.33
CA PRO A 51 3.82 20.04 9.17
C PRO A 51 4.35 19.52 10.52
N THR A 52 3.81 18.40 11.01
CA THR A 52 4.23 17.80 12.30
C THR A 52 5.42 16.84 12.15
N MET A 53 5.94 16.64 10.94
CA MET A 53 7.04 15.72 10.64
C MET A 53 8.31 16.45 10.17
N PRO A 54 8.85 17.42 10.94
CA PRO A 54 10.00 18.20 10.51
C PRO A 54 11.24 17.31 10.32
N GLY A 55 11.96 17.56 9.23
CA GLY A 55 13.16 16.80 8.88
C GLY A 55 12.90 15.34 8.46
N MET A 56 11.64 14.99 8.16
CA MET A 56 11.28 13.73 7.52
C MET A 56 10.83 13.99 6.09
N GLU A 57 11.28 13.14 5.17
CA GLU A 57 10.90 13.20 3.75
C GLU A 57 9.68 12.33 3.51
N TYR A 58 8.60 12.88 2.96
CA TYR A 58 7.38 12.13 2.68
C TYR A 58 7.50 11.33 1.37
N LEU A 59 7.28 10.03 1.44
CA LEU A 59 7.34 9.12 0.27
C LEU A 59 5.97 8.86 -0.34
N GLY A 60 4.92 8.91 0.47
CA GLY A 60 3.55 8.72 0.01
C GLY A 60 2.67 7.96 0.99
N PRO A 61 1.37 7.83 0.66
CA PRO A 61 0.38 7.21 1.50
C PRO A 61 0.01 5.80 1.04
N GLU A 62 -0.55 5.05 1.95
CA GLU A 62 -1.23 3.77 1.69
C GLU A 62 -2.53 3.77 2.49
N TYR A 63 -3.64 3.36 1.86
CA TYR A 63 -4.93 3.27 2.54
C TYR A 63 -5.29 1.81 2.81
N ASP A 64 -5.59 1.51 4.07
CA ASP A 64 -6.17 0.24 4.49
C ASP A 64 -7.68 0.43 4.70
N PRO A 65 -8.54 -0.06 3.78
CA PRO A 65 -10.00 0.04 3.93
C PRO A 65 -10.57 -0.85 5.03
N ALA A 66 -9.86 -1.92 5.44
CA ALA A 66 -10.34 -2.82 6.49
C ALA A 66 -10.17 -2.18 7.87
N ALA A 67 -9.07 -1.46 8.07
CA ALA A 67 -8.78 -0.73 9.30
C ALA A 67 -9.29 0.73 9.28
N LEU A 68 -9.63 1.27 8.10
CA LEU A 68 -9.91 2.70 7.87
C LEU A 68 -8.75 3.60 8.32
N VAL A 69 -7.54 3.23 7.90
CA VAL A 69 -6.29 3.90 8.29
C VAL A 69 -5.51 4.34 7.05
N TYR A 70 -4.93 5.53 7.12
CA TYR A 70 -3.87 5.97 6.20
C TYR A 70 -2.51 5.71 6.82
N ARG A 71 -1.69 4.88 6.18
CA ARG A 71 -0.28 4.71 6.51
C ARG A 71 0.55 5.65 5.65
N LEU A 72 1.12 6.67 6.28
CA LEU A 72 2.02 7.61 5.64
C LEU A 72 3.46 7.12 5.81
N LYS A 73 4.20 7.08 4.70
CA LYS A 73 5.59 6.62 4.66
C LYS A 73 6.51 7.82 4.61
N PHE A 74 7.52 7.81 5.46
CA PHE A 74 8.54 8.84 5.52
C PHE A 74 9.95 8.24 5.51
N ILE A 75 10.95 9.05 5.17
CA ILE A 75 12.35 8.78 5.43
C ILE A 75 12.86 9.75 6.49
N ARG A 76 13.53 9.23 7.52
CA ARG A 76 14.27 10.02 8.50
C ARG A 76 15.66 9.40 8.70
N GLN A 77 16.70 10.14 8.31
CA GLN A 77 18.10 9.70 8.41
C GLN A 77 18.34 8.34 7.72
N GLY A 78 17.83 8.21 6.48
CA GLY A 78 17.99 6.99 5.68
C GLY A 78 17.17 5.78 6.16
N ARG A 79 16.26 5.94 7.13
CA ARG A 79 15.37 4.88 7.60
C ARG A 79 13.92 5.22 7.34
N VAL A 80 13.16 4.21 6.94
CA VAL A 80 11.72 4.35 6.74
C VAL A 80 11.04 4.55 8.10
N VAL A 81 10.04 5.42 8.13
CA VAL A 81 9.16 5.62 9.28
C VAL A 81 7.74 5.54 8.77
N PHE A 82 6.90 4.74 9.42
CA PHE A 82 5.48 4.63 9.13
C PHE A 82 4.70 5.43 10.16
N VAL A 83 3.73 6.21 9.70
CA VAL A 83 2.79 6.95 10.55
C VAL A 83 1.39 6.52 10.15
N ASP A 84 0.72 5.81 11.05
CA ASP A 84 -0.64 5.35 10.87
C ASP A 84 -1.60 6.40 11.40
N VAL A 85 -2.54 6.83 10.56
CA VAL A 85 -3.47 7.93 10.81
C VAL A 85 -4.89 7.43 10.62
N ASP A 86 -5.75 7.71 11.59
CA ASP A 86 -7.18 7.40 11.50
C ASP A 86 -7.82 8.17 10.34
N ALA A 87 -8.44 7.46 9.39
CA ALA A 87 -8.96 8.09 8.18
C ALA A 87 -10.20 8.96 8.45
N ARG A 88 -10.86 8.84 9.60
CA ARG A 88 -12.08 9.61 9.96
C ARG A 88 -11.74 10.94 10.63
N SER A 89 -10.85 10.89 11.62
CA SER A 89 -10.48 12.02 12.46
C SER A 89 -9.23 12.75 11.97
N GLY A 90 -8.33 12.05 11.26
CA GLY A 90 -7.02 12.55 10.89
C GLY A 90 -6.01 12.57 12.05
N THR A 91 -6.26 11.78 13.10
CA THR A 91 -5.39 11.69 14.27
C THR A 91 -4.36 10.59 14.07
N ILE A 92 -3.11 10.80 14.51
CA ILE A 92 -2.08 9.76 14.50
C ILE A 92 -2.47 8.68 15.52
N ILE A 93 -2.54 7.43 15.08
CA ILE A 93 -2.81 6.26 15.92
C ILE A 93 -1.49 5.61 16.33
N SER A 94 -0.54 5.52 15.41
CA SER A 94 0.73 4.83 15.64
C SER A 94 1.86 5.42 14.80
N GLN A 95 3.09 5.28 15.29
CA GLN A 95 4.30 5.57 14.55
C GLN A 95 5.31 4.44 14.78
N SER A 96 5.89 3.92 13.70
CA SER A 96 6.89 2.85 13.74
C SER A 96 8.07 3.16 12.81
N ARG A 97 9.23 2.53 13.06
CA ARG A 97 10.50 2.71 12.35
C ARG A 97 11.01 1.34 11.87
#